data_AF-A0A563UFU8-F1
#
_entry.id   AF-A0A563UFU8-F1
#
_cell.length_a   1.000
_cell.length_b   1.000
_cell.length_c   1.000
_cell.angle_alpha   90.00
_cell.angle_beta   90.00
_cell.angle_gamma   90.00
#
_symmetry.space_group_name_H-M   'P 1'
#
loop_
_entity.id
_entity.type
_entity.pdbx_description
1 polymer ?
#
loop_
_entity_poly.entity_id
_entity_poly.type
_entity_poly.pdbx_seq_one_letter_code
_entity_poly.pdbx_strand_id
1 'polypeptide(L)'
;MKPKRMVIESIIVISSFVLTALLLNALTGSPVFGKKTIDINLHDTYFVIELSLPLILTPGLIFITIIYLFRNTYAHFKNHLQNLVLLGSLFLLNLFTIQAIQPVTKVTAMLGGKWTVQPPLPNQAQSDKVPVSPVSELADILFYVEIILLLILVAAAVLTGKNWKRKNRNVDALPK
;
A
#
# COMPACT_ATOMS: atom_id res chain seq x y z
N MET A 1 1.94 25.18 19.02
CA MET A 1 1.19 24.67 17.84
C MET A 1 -0.28 25.10 17.96
N LYS A 2 -0.98 25.38 16.85
CA LYS A 2 -2.40 25.77 16.91
C LYS A 2 -3.27 24.50 17.00
N PRO A 3 -4.03 24.25 18.09
CA PRO A 3 -4.77 23.00 18.31
C PRO A 3 -5.79 22.71 17.19
N LYS A 4 -6.39 23.76 16.62
CA LYS A 4 -7.31 23.66 15.47
C LYS A 4 -6.74 22.88 14.28
N ARG A 5 -5.43 23.00 14.05
CA ARG A 5 -4.78 22.33 12.91
C ARG A 5 -4.62 20.83 13.13
N MET A 6 -4.33 20.40 14.36
CA MET A 6 -4.26 18.96 14.66
C MET A 6 -5.62 18.31 14.48
N VAL A 7 -6.69 18.96 14.95
CA VAL A 7 -8.06 18.46 14.80
C VAL A 7 -8.43 18.27 13.33
N ILE A 8 -8.13 19.24 12.46
CA ILE A 8 -8.43 19.14 11.02
C ILE A 8 -7.70 17.95 10.39
N GLU A 9 -6.41 17.77 10.67
CA GLU A 9 -5.63 16.68 10.07
C GLU A 9 -6.10 15.31 10.58
N SER A 10 -6.45 15.21 11.88
CA SER A 10 -7.06 14.00 12.43
C SER A 10 -8.41 13.69 11.78
N ILE A 11 -9.25 14.69 11.54
CA ILE A 11 -10.55 14.52 10.86
C ILE A 11 -10.33 13.97 9.45
N ILE A 12 -9.35 14.48 8.70
CA ILE A 12 -9.04 14.00 7.33
C ILE A 12 -8.59 12.55 7.34
N VAL A 13 -7.73 12.17 8.30
CA VAL A 13 -7.26 10.78 8.43
C VAL A 13 -8.43 9.86 8.76
N ILE A 14 -9.27 10.23 9.74
CA ILE A 14 -10.43 9.44 10.15
C ILE A 14 -11.44 9.33 9.00
N SER A 15 -11.77 10.43 8.34
CA SER A 15 -12.72 10.43 7.21
C SER A 15 -12.21 9.59 6.04
N SER A 16 -10.91 9.57 5.80
CA SER A 16 -10.28 8.71 4.80
C SER A 16 -10.52 7.23 5.10
N PHE A 17 -10.26 6.78 6.34
CA PHE A 17 -10.52 5.40 6.74
C PHE A 17 -12.00 5.02 6.72
N VAL A 18 -12.88 5.94 7.16
CA VAL A 18 -14.34 5.74 7.09
C VAL A 18 -14.80 5.60 5.65
N LEU A 19 -14.34 6.47 4.75
CA LEU A 19 -14.68 6.41 3.33
C LEU A 19 -14.19 5.11 2.70
N THR A 20 -12.95 4.68 3.00
CA THR A 20 -12.43 3.39 2.52
C THR A 20 -13.29 2.23 3.01
N ALA A 21 -13.67 2.20 4.29
CA ALA A 21 -14.54 1.15 4.82
C ALA A 21 -15.91 1.13 4.13
N LEU A 22 -16.51 2.31 3.85
CA LEU A 22 -17.77 2.41 3.11
C LEU A 22 -17.64 1.90 1.67
N LEU A 23 -16.56 2.25 0.97
CA LEU A 23 -16.30 1.77 -0.39
C LEU A 23 -16.09 0.26 -0.42
N LEU A 24 -15.36 -0.30 0.56
CA LEU A 24 -15.18 -1.74 0.68
C LEU A 24 -16.52 -2.45 0.94
N ASN A 25 -17.34 -1.94 1.87
CA ASN A 25 -18.68 -2.47 2.11
C ASN A 25 -19.55 -2.46 0.84
N ALA A 26 -19.48 -1.39 0.06
CA ALA A 26 -20.24 -1.26 -1.19
C ALA A 26 -19.75 -2.27 -2.26
N LEU A 27 -18.45 -2.49 -2.34
CA LEU A 27 -17.86 -3.43 -3.31
C LEU A 27 -18.14 -4.90 -2.94
N THR A 28 -18.15 -5.22 -1.65
CA THR A 28 -18.30 -6.60 -1.16
C THR A 28 -19.74 -6.96 -0.82
N GLY A 29 -20.65 -5.98 -0.74
CA GLY A 29 -22.04 -6.19 -0.30
C GLY A 29 -22.18 -6.67 1.15
N SER A 30 -21.09 -6.61 1.94
CA SER A 30 -21.01 -7.19 3.28
C SER A 30 -20.35 -6.19 4.24
N PRO A 31 -20.82 -6.09 5.50
CA PRO A 31 -20.17 -5.25 6.50
C PRO A 31 -18.78 -5.80 6.82
N VAL A 32 -17.74 -5.04 6.44
CA VAL A 32 -16.32 -5.31 6.67
C VAL A 32 -16.02 -5.52 8.16
N PHE A 33 -16.74 -4.88 9.09
CA PHE A 33 -16.50 -5.09 10.53
C PHE A 33 -17.37 -6.19 11.16
N GLY A 34 -18.24 -6.86 10.38
CA GLY A 34 -19.23 -7.83 10.91
C GLY A 34 -18.96 -9.29 10.56
N LYS A 35 -18.15 -9.57 9.54
CA LYS A 35 -17.88 -10.94 9.07
C LYS A 35 -16.37 -11.20 9.00
N LYS A 36 -15.94 -12.41 9.36
CA LYS A 36 -14.54 -12.86 9.22
C LYS A 36 -14.16 -13.18 7.78
N THR A 37 -15.12 -13.20 6.87
CA THR A 37 -14.93 -13.50 5.45
C THR A 37 -15.62 -12.43 4.60
N ILE A 38 -14.97 -12.10 3.49
CA ILE A 38 -15.57 -11.36 2.39
C ILE A 38 -16.01 -12.40 1.35
N ASP A 39 -17.30 -12.43 1.06
CA ASP A 39 -17.87 -13.20 -0.03
C ASP A 39 -17.99 -12.26 -1.24
N ILE A 40 -17.10 -12.41 -2.22
CA ILE A 40 -17.19 -11.64 -3.48
C ILE A 40 -17.97 -12.49 -4.47
N ASN A 41 -19.21 -12.08 -4.75
CA ASN A 41 -20.07 -12.76 -5.71
C ASN A 41 -19.71 -12.30 -7.14
N LEU A 42 -18.61 -12.83 -7.68
CA LEU A 42 -18.31 -12.70 -9.11
C LEU A 42 -19.08 -13.79 -9.85
N HIS A 43 -19.76 -13.44 -10.94
CA HIS A 43 -20.62 -14.31 -11.75
C HIS A 43 -20.08 -15.76 -11.79
N ASP A 44 -20.85 -16.70 -11.22
CA ASP A 44 -20.59 -18.14 -11.17
C ASP A 44 -19.32 -18.63 -10.43
N THR A 45 -18.68 -17.77 -9.61
CA THR A 45 -17.56 -18.17 -8.74
C THR A 45 -17.68 -17.62 -7.31
N TYR A 46 -17.66 -18.50 -6.32
CA TYR A 46 -17.59 -18.12 -4.91
C TYR A 46 -16.13 -17.92 -4.50
N PHE A 47 -15.66 -16.68 -4.51
CA PHE A 47 -14.36 -16.34 -3.94
C PHE A 47 -14.54 -15.86 -2.50
N VAL A 48 -14.18 -16.71 -1.54
CA VAL A 48 -14.22 -16.40 -0.10
C VAL A 48 -12.82 -16.02 0.34
N ILE A 49 -12.63 -14.76 0.73
CA ILE A 49 -11.35 -14.28 1.25
C ILE A 49 -11.52 -14.02 2.74
N GLU A 50 -10.64 -14.61 3.56
CA GLU A 50 -10.58 -14.28 4.97
C GLU A 50 -10.18 -12.82 5.15
N LEU A 51 -10.99 -12.11 5.94
CA LEU A 51 -10.78 -10.71 6.22
C LEU A 51 -9.58 -10.55 7.15
N SER A 52 -8.45 -10.17 6.57
CA SER A 52 -7.22 -9.88 7.31
C SER A 52 -7.05 -8.37 7.52
N LEU A 53 -6.43 -7.98 8.64
CA LEU A 53 -6.13 -6.58 8.97
C LEU A 53 -5.39 -5.84 7.83
N PRO A 54 -4.39 -6.43 7.15
CA PRO A 54 -3.74 -5.79 6.01
C PRO A 54 -4.69 -5.53 4.83
N LEU A 55 -5.67 -6.39 4.59
CA LEU A 55 -6.63 -6.23 3.47
C LEU A 55 -7.50 -4.97 3.63
N ILE A 56 -7.85 -4.61 4.87
CA ILE A 56 -8.66 -3.42 5.18
C ILE A 56 -7.79 -2.16 5.25
N LEU A 57 -6.61 -2.27 5.88
CA LEU A 57 -5.78 -1.10 6.14
C LEU A 57 -5.02 -0.62 4.90
N THR A 58 -4.63 -1.52 3.99
CA THR A 58 -3.82 -1.17 2.81
C THR A 58 -4.52 -0.17 1.90
N PRO A 59 -5.80 -0.36 1.50
CA PRO A 59 -6.51 0.62 0.68
C PRO A 59 -6.63 2.00 1.37
N GLY A 60 -6.83 2.01 2.69
CA GLY A 60 -6.91 3.24 3.48
C GLY A 60 -5.57 3.99 3.51
N LEU A 61 -4.47 3.25 3.69
CA LEU A 61 -3.12 3.80 3.65
C LEU A 61 -2.74 4.33 2.26
N ILE A 62 -3.15 3.66 1.18
CA ILE A 62 -2.97 4.16 -0.20
C ILE A 62 -3.70 5.49 -0.35
N PHE A 63 -4.96 5.56 0.06
CA PHE A 63 -5.78 6.76 -0.07
C PHE A 63 -5.19 7.95 0.72
N ILE A 64 -4.81 7.73 1.97
CA ILE A 64 -4.13 8.74 2.81
C ILE A 64 -2.81 9.19 2.17
N THR A 65 -2.01 8.24 1.69
CA THR A 65 -0.71 8.54 1.08
C THR A 65 -0.89 9.44 -0.14
N ILE A 66 -1.85 9.15 -1.02
CA ILE A 66 -2.14 9.97 -2.20
C ILE A 66 -2.57 11.39 -1.80
N ILE A 67 -3.53 11.52 -0.86
CA ILE A 67 -4.01 12.82 -0.38
C ILE A 67 -2.86 13.66 0.17
N TYR A 68 -2.04 13.07 1.04
CA TYR A 68 -0.95 13.81 1.68
C TYR A 68 0.24 14.03 0.75
N LEU A 69 0.47 13.18 -0.24
CA LEU A 69 1.49 13.41 -1.27
C LEU A 69 1.13 14.64 -2.09
N PHE A 70 -0.12 14.74 -2.55
CA PHE A 70 -0.60 15.91 -3.29
C PHE A 70 -0.57 17.17 -2.43
N ARG A 71 -1.12 17.12 -1.22
CA ARG A 71 -1.15 18.29 -0.31
C ARG A 71 0.25 18.78 0.06
N ASN A 72 1.20 17.89 0.34
CA ASN A 72 2.57 18.28 0.65
C ASN A 72 3.32 18.83 -0.56
N THR A 73 3.07 18.29 -1.76
CA THR A 73 3.64 18.81 -3.00
C THR A 73 3.16 20.25 -3.26
N TYR A 74 1.85 20.51 -3.17
CA TYR A 74 1.31 21.87 -3.28
C TYR A 74 1.81 22.81 -2.18
N ALA A 75 1.88 22.32 -0.94
CA ALA A 75 2.40 23.10 0.19
C ALA A 75 3.94 23.21 0.21
N HIS A 76 4.63 22.66 -0.79
CA HIS A 76 6.09 22.63 -0.91
C HIS A 76 6.78 22.09 0.37
N PHE A 77 6.17 21.09 1.03
CA PHE A 77 6.67 20.45 2.25
C PHE A 77 6.95 21.44 3.41
N LYS A 78 6.28 22.60 3.45
CA LYS A 78 6.46 23.60 4.53
C LYS A 78 5.79 23.18 5.85
N ASN A 79 4.85 22.25 5.79
CA ASN A 79 3.99 21.87 6.90
C ASN A 79 4.45 20.59 7.58
N HIS A 80 5.11 20.71 8.73
CA HIS A 80 5.69 19.56 9.42
C HIS A 80 4.69 18.45 9.75
N LEU A 81 3.47 18.79 10.20
CA LEU A 81 2.46 17.78 10.55
C LEU A 81 2.01 16.99 9.31
N GLN A 82 1.77 17.66 8.20
CA GLN A 82 1.41 17.01 6.94
C GLN A 82 2.55 16.15 6.41
N ASN A 83 3.81 16.61 6.55
CA ASN A 83 4.99 15.82 6.21
C ASN A 83 5.09 14.56 7.10
N LEU A 84 4.85 14.68 8.40
CA LEU A 84 4.86 13.53 9.32
C LEU A 84 3.80 12.49 8.95
N VAL A 85 2.57 12.94 8.64
CA VAL A 85 1.50 12.02 8.23
C VAL A 85 1.87 11.31 6.93
N LEU A 86 2.44 12.03 5.95
CA LEU A 86 2.90 11.44 4.70
C LEU A 86 4.03 10.42 4.92
N LEU A 87 5.03 10.76 5.73
CA LEU A 87 6.15 9.85 6.02
C LEU A 87 5.67 8.61 6.76
N GLY A 88 4.79 8.78 7.75
CA GLY A 88 4.20 7.68 8.50
C GLY A 88 3.35 6.77 7.60
N SER A 89 2.51 7.34 6.74
CA SER A 89 1.67 6.55 5.84
C SER A 89 2.49 5.82 4.77
N LEU A 90 3.50 6.47 4.18
CA LEU A 90 4.43 5.83 3.25
C LEU A 90 5.19 4.70 3.93
N PHE A 91 5.72 4.91 5.13
CA PHE A 91 6.46 3.88 5.85
C PHE A 91 5.60 2.65 6.14
N LEU A 92 4.37 2.85 6.64
CA LEU A 92 3.43 1.75 6.89
C LEU A 92 3.02 1.04 5.59
N LEU A 93 2.83 1.79 4.52
CA LEU A 93 2.48 1.22 3.21
C LEU A 93 3.61 0.32 2.68
N ASN A 94 4.87 0.76 2.72
CA ASN A 94 6.02 -0.06 2.32
C ASN A 94 6.08 -1.36 3.16
N LEU A 95 5.88 -1.25 4.49
CA LEU A 95 5.89 -2.42 5.37
C LEU A 95 4.83 -3.46 4.97
N PHE A 96 3.61 -3.01 4.66
CA PHE A 96 2.54 -3.90 4.20
C PHE A 96 2.80 -4.48 2.81
N THR A 97 3.36 -3.70 1.88
CA THR A 97 3.75 -4.20 0.56
C THR A 97 4.82 -5.29 0.66
N ILE A 98 5.84 -5.12 1.50
CA ILE A 98 6.87 -6.14 1.75
C ILE A 98 6.24 -7.42 2.31
N GLN A 99 5.31 -7.30 3.26
CA GLN A 99 4.59 -8.45 3.80
C GLN A 99 3.74 -9.16 2.74
N ALA A 100 3.21 -8.43 1.75
CA ALA A 100 2.44 -9.00 0.64
C ALA A 100 3.32 -9.72 -0.38
N ILE A 101 4.57 -9.27 -0.62
CA ILE A 101 5.49 -9.90 -1.58
C ILE A 101 5.95 -11.31 -1.12
N GLN A 102 6.16 -11.52 0.18
CA GLN A 102 6.64 -12.81 0.72
C GLN A 102 5.74 -14.02 0.41
N PRO A 103 4.41 -13.98 0.62
CA PRO A 103 3.55 -15.10 0.26
C PRO A 103 3.46 -15.29 -1.25
N VAL A 104 3.43 -14.22 -2.06
CA VAL A 104 3.37 -14.33 -3.54
C VAL A 104 4.63 -15.00 -4.10
N THR A 105 5.81 -14.66 -3.58
CA THR A 105 7.08 -15.29 -3.98
C THR A 105 7.16 -16.77 -3.55
N LYS A 106 6.58 -17.15 -2.41
CA LYS A 106 6.47 -18.56 -2.00
C LYS A 106 5.49 -19.36 -2.87
N VAL A 107 4.34 -18.77 -3.19
CA VAL A 107 3.33 -19.40 -4.07
C VAL A 107 3.89 -19.58 -5.47
N THR A 108 4.62 -18.59 -6.01
CA THR A 108 5.27 -18.71 -7.33
C THR A 108 6.39 -19.74 -7.34
N ALA A 109 7.18 -19.85 -6.27
CA ALA A 109 8.17 -20.92 -6.14
C ALA A 109 7.51 -22.32 -6.07
N MET A 110 6.36 -22.43 -5.41
CA MET A 110 5.57 -23.67 -5.36
C MET A 110 4.92 -24.01 -6.71
N LEU A 111 4.37 -23.02 -7.41
CA LEU A 111 3.69 -23.20 -8.71
C LEU A 111 4.67 -23.39 -9.88
N GLY A 112 5.86 -22.78 -9.82
CA GLY A 112 6.95 -22.98 -10.78
C GLY A 112 7.71 -24.30 -10.58
N GLY A 113 7.56 -24.93 -9.41
CA GLY A 113 8.12 -26.24 -9.10
C GLY A 113 7.20 -27.37 -9.54
N LYS A 114 7.33 -27.84 -10.80
CA LYS A 114 6.87 -29.14 -11.33
C LYS A 114 5.73 -29.81 -10.54
N TRP A 115 4.56 -29.16 -10.43
CA TRP A 115 3.41 -29.72 -9.73
C TRP A 115 2.46 -30.50 -10.65
N THR A 116 2.91 -30.83 -11.86
CA THR A 116 2.26 -31.83 -12.70
C THR A 116 2.90 -33.19 -12.44
N VAL A 117 2.31 -33.95 -11.52
CA VAL A 117 2.38 -35.43 -11.61
C VAL A 117 1.51 -35.83 -12.81
N GLN A 118 1.94 -35.46 -14.01
CA GLN A 118 1.41 -36.05 -15.23
C GLN A 118 2.11 -37.41 -15.37
N PRO A 119 1.37 -38.53 -15.42
CA PRO A 119 1.98 -39.79 -15.80
C PRO A 119 2.65 -39.60 -17.16
N PRO A 120 3.88 -40.09 -17.37
CA PRO A 120 4.62 -39.83 -18.60
C PRO A 120 3.85 -40.42 -19.78
N LEU A 121 3.31 -39.53 -20.63
CA LEU A 121 2.69 -39.91 -21.90
C LEU A 121 3.81 -40.20 -22.91
N PRO A 122 3.80 -41.33 -23.63
CA PRO A 122 4.98 -41.80 -24.39
C PRO A 122 5.46 -40.91 -25.55
N ASN A 123 4.76 -39.84 -25.94
CA ASN A 123 5.04 -39.13 -27.20
C ASN A 123 4.84 -37.60 -27.14
N GLN A 124 4.84 -36.98 -25.95
CA GLN A 124 4.73 -35.53 -25.90
C GLN A 124 6.11 -34.90 -26.02
N ALA A 125 6.43 -34.38 -27.20
CA ALA A 125 7.57 -33.51 -27.42
C ALA A 125 7.62 -32.48 -26.29
N GLN A 126 8.74 -32.45 -25.56
CA GLN A 126 8.99 -31.48 -24.49
C GLN A 126 8.89 -30.08 -25.10
N SER A 127 7.72 -29.45 -24.93
CA SER A 127 7.61 -28.02 -25.08
C SER A 127 8.26 -27.42 -23.84
N ASP A 128 9.52 -27.01 -23.95
CA ASP A 128 10.33 -26.36 -22.91
C ASP A 128 9.78 -24.99 -22.46
N LYS A 129 8.57 -24.62 -22.88
CA LYS A 129 7.90 -23.43 -22.41
C LYS A 129 7.28 -23.73 -21.04
N VAL A 130 8.07 -23.55 -19.99
CA VAL A 130 7.55 -23.35 -18.63
C VAL A 130 6.46 -22.28 -18.74
N PRO A 131 5.18 -22.58 -18.45
CA PRO A 131 4.15 -21.57 -18.51
C PRO A 131 4.49 -20.49 -17.48
N VAL A 132 4.74 -19.26 -17.96
CA VAL A 132 4.91 -18.08 -17.11
C VAL A 132 3.63 -17.96 -16.29
N SER A 133 3.73 -18.06 -14.98
CA SER A 133 2.57 -17.96 -14.10
C SER A 133 2.17 -16.48 -14.02
N PRO A 134 0.88 -16.13 -14.18
CA PRO A 134 0.41 -14.76 -13.91
C PRO A 134 0.78 -14.26 -12.51
N VAL A 135 1.01 -15.19 -11.57
CA VAL A 135 1.41 -14.90 -10.20
C VAL A 135 2.87 -14.43 -10.11
N SER A 136 3.77 -14.90 -10.99
CA SER A 136 5.17 -14.42 -11.01
C SER A 136 5.27 -13.00 -11.57
N GLU A 137 4.46 -12.66 -12.57
CA GLU A 137 4.39 -11.28 -13.09
C GLU A 137 3.87 -10.31 -12.02
N LEU A 138 2.89 -10.73 -11.22
CA LEU A 138 2.38 -9.95 -10.09
C LEU A 138 3.47 -9.69 -9.03
N ALA A 139 4.33 -10.67 -8.74
CA ALA A 139 5.42 -10.51 -7.79
C ALA A 139 6.44 -9.46 -8.27
N ASP A 140 6.80 -9.50 -9.54
CA ASP A 140 7.72 -8.54 -10.15
C ASP A 140 7.13 -7.12 -10.14
N ILE A 141 5.85 -6.97 -10.50
CA ILE A 141 5.14 -5.69 -10.44
C ILE A 141 5.16 -5.13 -9.02
N LEU A 142 4.81 -5.94 -8.01
CA LEU A 142 4.82 -5.52 -6.61
C LEU A 142 6.23 -5.12 -6.15
N PHE A 143 7.26 -5.81 -6.62
CA PHE A 143 8.65 -5.45 -6.34
C PHE A 143 9.04 -4.08 -6.92
N TYR A 144 8.69 -3.80 -8.18
CA TYR A 144 8.93 -2.48 -8.78
C TYR A 144 8.14 -1.37 -8.08
N VAL A 145 6.88 -1.65 -7.72
CA VAL A 145 6.05 -0.72 -6.95
C VAL A 145 6.70 -0.40 -5.60
N GLU A 146 7.24 -1.39 -4.90
CA GLU A 146 7.93 -1.19 -3.63
C GLU A 146 9.17 -0.31 -3.79
N ILE A 147 9.98 -0.54 -4.83
CA ILE A 147 11.13 0.34 -5.13
C ILE A 147 10.68 1.79 -5.31
N ILE A 148 9.59 2.01 -6.07
CA ILE A 148 9.05 3.36 -6.29
C ILE A 148 8.57 3.98 -4.97
N LEU A 149 7.86 3.23 -4.14
CA LEU A 149 7.39 3.71 -2.83
C LEU A 149 8.56 4.08 -1.91
N LEU A 150 9.64 3.31 -1.90
CA LEU A 150 10.86 3.62 -1.15
C LEU A 150 11.54 4.89 -1.66
N LEU A 151 11.64 5.06 -2.98
CA LEU A 151 12.21 6.28 -3.57
C LEU A 151 11.39 7.51 -3.19
N ILE A 152 10.06 7.42 -3.24
CA ILE A 152 9.16 8.50 -2.81
C ILE A 152 9.36 8.80 -1.32
N LEU A 153 9.46 7.78 -0.47
CA LEU A 153 9.70 7.94 0.96
C LEU A 153 11.02 8.68 1.24
N VAL A 154 12.11 8.26 0.61
CA VAL A 154 13.43 8.89 0.76
C VAL A 154 13.38 10.35 0.27
N ALA A 155 12.80 10.60 -0.90
CA ALA A 155 12.66 11.95 -1.44
C ALA A 155 11.83 12.86 -0.51
N ALA A 156 10.69 12.38 -0.02
CA ALA A 156 9.83 13.11 0.91
C ALA A 156 10.55 13.39 2.25
N ALA A 157 11.34 12.45 2.76
CA ALA A 157 12.12 12.62 3.98
C ALA A 157 13.21 13.68 3.81
N VAL A 158 13.96 13.64 2.70
CA VAL A 158 15.00 14.62 2.37
C VAL A 158 14.41 16.02 2.22
N LEU A 159 13.31 16.17 1.47
CA LEU A 159 12.63 17.46 1.29
C LEU A 159 12.11 18.02 2.61
N THR A 160 11.52 17.16 3.45
CA THR A 160 11.05 17.51 4.79
C THR A 160 12.21 18.01 5.67
N GLY A 161 13.33 17.27 5.70
CA GLY A 161 14.50 17.64 6.48
C GLY A 161 15.15 18.96 6.02
N LYS A 162 15.25 19.17 4.70
CA LYS A 162 15.79 20.42 4.12
C LYS A 162 14.97 21.64 4.52
N ASN A 163 13.64 21.53 4.48
CA ASN A 163 12.74 22.61 4.87
C ASN A 163 12.76 22.88 6.37
N TRP A 164 12.90 21.85 7.19
CA TRP A 164 13.06 22.00 8.63
C TRP A 164 14.33 22.79 8.98
N LYS A 165 15.47 22.44 8.37
CA LYS A 165 16.75 23.14 8.59
C LYS A 165 16.69 24.61 8.19
N ARG A 166 16.04 24.94 7.06
CA ARG A 166 15.85 26.33 6.61
C ARG A 166 15.01 27.14 7.59
N LYS A 167 13.93 26.55 8.12
CA LYS A 167 13.06 27.23 9.09
C LYS A 167 13.82 27.60 10.35
N ASN A 168 14.62 26.70 10.91
CA ASN A 168 15.36 26.97 12.15
C ASN A 168 16.44 28.05 11.96
N ARG A 169 17.21 28.00 10.86
CA ARG A 169 18.20 29.06 10.55
C ARG A 169 17.61 30.47 10.49
N ASN A 170 16.39 30.60 9.96
CA ASN A 170 15.74 31.91 9.87
C ASN A 170 15.22 32.41 11.23
N VAL A 171 14.95 31.52 12.18
CA VAL A 171 14.56 31.90 13.55
C VAL A 171 15.78 32.40 14.33
N ASP A 172 16.94 31.77 14.14
CA ASP A 172 18.19 32.16 14.81
C ASP A 172 18.79 33.48 14.27
N ALA A 173 18.35 33.93 13.09
CA ALA A 173 18.83 35.15 12.43
C ALA A 173 18.04 36.43 12.79
N LEU A 174 17.01 36.34 13.64
CA LEU A 174 16.27 37.51 14.11
C LEU A 174 16.98 38.11 15.34
N PRO A 175 17.27 39.43 15.36
CA PRO A 175 17.81 40.08 16.55
C PRO A 175 16.80 39.94 17.70
N LYS A 176 17.31 39.51 18.87
CA LYS A 176 16.55 39.40 20.11
C LYS A 176 16.18 40.77 20.67
#